data_AF-A0A508ZTC6-F1
#
_entry.id   AF-A0A508ZTC6-F1
#
_cell.length_a   1.000
_cell.length_b   1.000
_cell.length_c   1.000
_cell.angle_alpha   90.00
_cell.angle_beta   90.00
_cell.angle_gamma   90.00
#
_symmetry.space_group_name_H-M   'P 1'
#
loop_
_entity.id
_entity.type
_entity.pdbx_description
1 polymer ?
#
loop_
_entity_poly.entity_id
_entity_poly.type
_entity_poly.pdbx_seq_one_letter_code
_entity_poly.pdbx_strand_id
1 'polypeptide(L)'
;MGNKKSGNPVDTAAKIAPLDNKAYEKALRKLHVELVKLQRWVVHKGLKVCIVFEGRDGAGKGGTIKAITERVSPRIFRVVALPSPTER
;
A
#
# COMPACT_ATOMS: atom_id res chain seq x y z
N MET A 1 27.54 37.00 -19.17
CA MET A 1 26.91 36.51 -17.92
C MET A 1 25.65 35.74 -18.31
N GLY A 2 25.79 34.44 -18.54
CA GLY A 2 24.72 33.58 -19.05
C GLY A 2 23.90 32.98 -17.91
N ASN A 3 22.61 33.30 -17.87
CA ASN A 3 21.65 32.84 -16.90
C ASN A 3 21.46 31.32 -17.01
N LYS A 4 21.93 30.55 -16.02
CA LYS A 4 21.78 29.09 -15.99
C LYS A 4 20.40 28.74 -15.44
N LYS A 5 19.58 28.21 -16.35
CA LYS A 5 18.18 27.77 -16.20
C LYS A 5 17.96 26.96 -14.91
N SER A 6 16.89 27.34 -14.20
CA SER A 6 16.22 26.59 -13.15
C SER A 6 15.76 25.21 -13.68
N GLY A 7 16.48 24.16 -13.31
CA GLY A 7 16.02 22.79 -13.47
C GLY A 7 15.05 22.43 -12.37
N ASN A 8 13.84 22.02 -12.74
CA ASN A 8 12.83 21.45 -11.86
C ASN A 8 13.42 20.25 -11.08
N PRO A 9 13.28 20.15 -9.74
CA PRO A 9 13.74 18.98 -8.98
C PRO A 9 12.70 17.86 -9.06
N VAL A 10 12.31 17.45 -10.27
CA VAL A 10 11.43 16.29 -10.47
C VAL A 10 12.24 15.00 -10.69
N ASP A 11 13.54 15.12 -10.98
CA ASP A 11 14.40 13.97 -11.25
C ASP A 11 15.53 13.83 -10.23
N THR A 12 15.21 13.31 -9.06
CA THR A 12 16.19 12.48 -8.34
C THR A 12 15.44 11.40 -7.58
N ALA A 13 15.19 10.28 -8.26
CA ALA A 13 15.02 8.99 -7.61
C ALA A 13 16.35 8.67 -6.89
N ALA A 14 16.59 9.33 -5.76
CA ALA A 14 17.64 8.96 -4.84
C ALA A 14 17.42 7.47 -4.54
N LYS A 15 18.46 6.65 -4.70
CA LYS A 15 18.41 5.24 -4.32
C LYS A 15 18.01 5.17 -2.84
N ILE A 16 16.73 4.92 -2.57
CA ILE A 16 16.24 4.72 -1.21
C ILE A 16 16.85 3.41 -0.74
N ALA A 17 17.81 3.49 0.18
CA ALA A 17 18.36 2.31 0.82
C ALA A 17 17.22 1.55 1.53
N PRO A 18 17.26 0.21 1.58
CA PRO A 18 16.27 -0.56 2.32
C PRO A 18 16.16 -0.08 3.77
N LEU A 19 14.94 0.04 4.28
CA LEU A 19 14.71 0.37 5.68
C LEU A 19 15.27 -0.74 6.58
N ASP A 20 15.87 -0.36 7.70
CA ASP A 20 16.10 -1.31 8.78
C ASP A 20 14.74 -1.83 9.31
N ASN A 21 14.73 -3.05 9.85
CA ASN A 21 13.49 -3.70 10.27
C ASN A 21 12.74 -2.92 11.37
N LYS A 22 13.47 -2.28 12.29
CA LYS A 22 12.88 -1.53 13.40
C LYS A 22 12.18 -0.26 12.91
N ALA A 23 12.77 0.43 11.95
CA ALA A 23 12.23 1.60 11.29
C ALA A 23 10.99 1.22 10.47
N TYR A 24 11.07 0.12 9.71
CA TYR A 24 9.95 -0.45 8.98
C TYR A 24 8.75 -0.76 9.91
N GLU A 25 8.96 -1.54 10.97
CA GLU A 25 7.89 -1.90 11.91
C GLU A 25 7.31 -0.69 12.65
N LYS A 26 8.14 0.32 12.96
CA LYS A 26 7.68 1.57 13.56
C LYS A 26 6.78 2.36 12.60
N ALA A 27 7.14 2.43 11.32
CA ALA A 27 6.32 3.08 10.30
C ALA A 27 5.02 2.29 10.04
N LEU A 28 5.12 0.96 9.90
CA LEU A 28 3.98 0.09 9.66
C LEU A 28 2.93 0.20 10.78
N ARG A 29 3.35 0.21 12.05
CA ARG A 29 2.43 0.40 13.19
C ARG A 29 1.64 1.71 13.11
N LYS A 30 2.28 2.81 12.69
CA LYS A 30 1.58 4.09 12.52
C LYS A 30 0.53 3.99 11.40
N LEU A 31 0.89 3.37 10.28
CA LEU A 31 -0.02 3.15 9.16
C LEU A 31 -1.20 2.24 9.54
N HIS A 32 -0.98 1.21 10.36
CA HIS A 32 -2.06 0.36 10.87
C HIS A 32 -3.09 1.16 11.68
N VAL A 33 -2.64 2.10 12.50
CA VAL A 33 -3.57 2.98 13.27
C VAL A 33 -4.43 3.81 12.31
N GLU A 34 -3.82 4.42 11.30
CA GLU A 34 -4.56 5.21 10.31
C GLU A 34 -5.50 4.34 9.46
N LEU A 35 -5.09 3.11 9.14
CA LEU A 35 -5.92 2.16 8.40
C LEU A 35 -7.16 1.76 9.19
N VAL A 36 -7.05 1.56 10.51
CA VAL A 36 -8.21 1.29 11.38
C VAL A 36 -9.15 2.49 11.45
N LYS A 37 -8.63 3.72 11.50
CA LYS A 37 -9.46 4.93 11.44
C LYS A 37 -10.21 5.02 10.10
N LEU A 38 -9.52 4.79 8.99
CA LEU A 38 -10.12 4.75 7.66
C LEU A 38 -11.21 3.68 7.57
N GLN A 39 -10.94 2.47 8.06
CA GLN A 39 -11.91 1.38 8.10
C GLN A 39 -13.20 1.81 8.82
N ARG A 40 -13.07 2.37 10.03
CA ARG A 40 -14.23 2.84 10.81
C ARG A 40 -15.02 3.90 10.08
N TRP A 41 -14.33 4.83 9.41
CA TRP A 41 -14.96 5.88 8.64
C TRP A 41 -15.72 5.35 7.41
N VAL A 42 -15.12 4.42 6.65
CA VAL A 42 -15.76 3.77 5.50
C VAL A 42 -17.04 3.06 5.91
N VAL A 43 -17.00 2.30 7.00
CA VAL A 43 -18.17 1.60 7.56
C VAL A 43 -19.24 2.61 7.99
N HIS A 44 -18.86 3.63 8.75
CA HIS A 44 -19.79 4.66 9.21
C HIS A 44 -20.48 5.41 8.06
N LYS A 45 -19.77 5.65 6.96
CA LYS A 45 -20.30 6.31 5.76
C LYS A 45 -21.02 5.37 4.80
N GLY A 46 -21.03 4.06 5.05
CA GLY A 46 -21.63 3.05 4.16
C GLY A 46 -20.92 2.93 2.80
N LEU A 47 -19.63 3.29 2.74
CA LEU A 47 -18.86 3.30 1.49
C LEU A 47 -18.28 1.91 1.18
N LYS A 48 -17.87 1.72 -0.08
CA LYS A 48 -17.20 0.51 -0.57
C LYS A 48 -15.87 0.88 -1.19
N VAL A 49 -14.82 0.14 -0.83
CA VAL A 49 -13.45 0.37 -1.32
C VAL A 49 -12.95 -0.93 -1.94
N CYS A 50 -12.40 -0.85 -3.15
CA CYS A 50 -11.71 -1.95 -3.84
C CYS A 50 -10.25 -1.57 -4.02
N ILE A 51 -9.33 -2.49 -3.70
CA ILE A 51 -7.88 -2.31 -3.84
C ILE A 51 -7.38 -3.44 -4.73
N VAL A 52 -6.74 -3.08 -5.84
CA VAL A 52 -6.18 -4.04 -6.80
C VAL A 52 -4.66 -4.03 -6.69
N PHE A 53 -4.06 -5.20 -6.59
CA PHE A 53 -2.61 -5.39 -6.50
C PHE A 53 -2.09 -6.05 -7.77
N GLU A 54 -1.42 -5.27 -8.62
CA GLU A 54 -0.80 -5.74 -9.86
C GLU A 54 0.73 -5.75 -9.76
N GLY A 55 1.37 -6.56 -10.61
CA GLY A 55 2.83 -6.61 -10.71
C GLY A 55 3.37 -7.99 -11.10
N ARG A 56 4.66 -8.05 -11.45
CA ARG A 56 5.33 -9.31 -11.83
C ARG A 56 5.40 -10.30 -10.66
N ASP A 57 5.72 -11.54 -10.99
CA ASP A 57 6.05 -12.56 -9.99
C ASP A 57 7.27 -12.12 -9.18
N GLY A 58 7.23 -12.35 -7.87
CA GLY A 58 8.27 -11.89 -6.95
C GLY A 58 8.25 -10.40 -6.58
N ALA A 59 7.34 -9.59 -7.14
CA ALA A 59 7.27 -8.14 -6.85
C ALA A 59 6.80 -7.76 -5.42
N GLY A 60 6.51 -8.75 -4.56
CA GLY A 60 6.13 -8.51 -3.16
C GLY A 60 4.63 -8.28 -2.90
N LYS A 61 3.75 -8.51 -3.90
CA LYS A 61 2.29 -8.31 -3.78
C LYS A 61 1.70 -8.97 -2.53
N GLY A 62 2.01 -10.25 -2.29
CA GLY A 62 1.52 -11.01 -1.13
C GLY A 62 2.01 -10.46 0.22
N GLY A 63 3.25 -9.95 0.27
CA GLY A 63 3.80 -9.30 1.46
C GLY A 63 3.05 -8.02 1.80
N THR A 64 2.76 -7.20 0.80
CA THR A 64 1.97 -5.97 0.97
C THR A 64 0.53 -6.27 1.41
N ILE A 65 -0.12 -7.25 0.78
CA ILE A 65 -1.47 -7.69 1.19
C ILE A 65 -1.46 -8.12 2.65
N LYS A 66 -0.50 -8.96 3.05
CA LYS A 66 -0.34 -9.43 4.44
C LYS A 66 -0.13 -8.26 5.41
N ALA A 67 0.74 -7.30 5.06
CA ALA A 67 1.02 -6.14 5.90
C ALA A 67 -0.24 -5.28 6.12
N ILE A 68 -1.08 -5.10 5.10
CA ILE A 68 -2.33 -4.33 5.21
C ILE A 68 -3.37 -5.11 6.04
N THR A 69 -3.45 -6.43 5.87
CA THR A 69 -4.52 -7.24 6.48
C THR A 69 -4.25 -7.66 7.92
N GLU A 70 -3.01 -7.50 8.42
CA GLU A 70 -2.58 -7.99 9.74
C GLU A 70 -3.35 -7.40 10.93
N ARG A 71 -3.82 -6.14 10.84
CA ARG A 71 -4.44 -5.42 11.97
C ARG A 71 -5.89 -4.96 11.72
N VAL A 72 -6.51 -5.45 10.66
CA VAL A 72 -7.89 -5.11 10.29
C VAL A 72 -8.83 -6.28 10.56
N SER A 73 -10.14 -5.99 10.66
CA SER A 73 -11.13 -7.05 10.87
C SER A 73 -11.41 -7.79 9.54
N PRO A 74 -11.34 -9.13 9.51
CA PRO A 74 -11.66 -9.90 8.29
C PRO A 74 -13.14 -9.83 7.91
N ARG A 75 -14.00 -9.32 8.80
CA ARG A 75 -15.42 -9.06 8.52
C ARG A 75 -15.63 -7.82 7.65
N ILE A 76 -14.66 -6.92 7.63
CA ILE A 76 -14.72 -5.64 6.90
C ILE A 76 -13.75 -5.68 5.71
N PHE A 77 -12.51 -6.12 5.94
CA PHE A 77 -11.52 -6.33 4.88
C PHE A 77 -11.59 -7.76 4.37
N ARG A 78 -11.88 -7.93 3.08
CA ARG A 78 -11.90 -9.22 2.41
C ARG A 78 -10.80 -9.27 1.37
N VAL A 79 -9.95 -10.29 1.47
CA VAL A 79 -8.95 -10.60 0.44
C VAL A 79 -9.60 -11.56 -0.55
N VAL A 80 -9.52 -11.22 -1.83
CA VAL A 80 -10.02 -12.07 -2.92
C VAL A 80 -8.85 -12.44 -3.81
N ALA A 81 -8.56 -13.73 -3.89
CA ALA A 81 -7.67 -14.30 -4.90
C ALA A 81 -8.56 -14.98 -5.95
N LEU A 82 -8.66 -14.39 -7.13
CA LEU A 82 -9.45 -14.98 -8.20
C LEU A 82 -8.72 -16.22 -8.75
N PRO A 83 -9.39 -17.38 -8.83
CA PRO A 83 -8.82 -18.54 -9.51
C PRO A 83 -8.76 -18.28 -11.02
N SER A 84 -8.12 -19.20 -11.75
CA SER A 84 -8.24 -19.24 -13.20
C SER A 84 -9.72 -19.17 -13.62
N PRO A 85 -10.06 -18.37 -14.64
CA PRO A 85 -11.43 -18.30 -15.15
C PRO A 85 -11.93 -19.71 -15.52
N THR A 86 -13.16 -20.03 -15.11
CA THR A 86 -13.83 -21.24 -15.59
C THR A 86 -14.44 -20.96 -16.95
N GLU A 87 -14.54 -21.98 -17.81
CA GLU A 87 -15.34 -21.90 -19.03
C GLU A 87 -16.78 -21.53 -18.63
N ARG A 88 -17.27 -20.42 -19.18
CA ARG A 88 -18.68 -20.00 -19.13
C ARG A 88 -19.22 -20.09 -20.54
#